data_AF-A0A917TUH5-F1
#
_entry.id   AF-A0A917TUH5-F1
#
_cell.length_a   1.000
_cell.length_b   1.000
_cell.length_c   1.000
_cell.angle_alpha   90.00
_cell.angle_beta   90.00
_cell.angle_gamma   90.00
#
_symmetry.space_group_name_H-M   'P 1'
#
loop_
_entity.id
_entity.type
_entity.pdbx_description
1 polymer ?
#
loop_
_entity_poly.entity_id
_entity_poly.type
_entity_poly.pdbx_seq_one_letter_code
_entity_poly.pdbx_strand_id
1 'polypeptide(L)'
;MTDGDTPAIATTRPVAEPPAVTAPTSGAGPAPDPAVVPADAPAQPRTEPRTEPQSQSAPSADPVATAVTTAAPAAGSEVRRGASGPVVADGGWRVPWVWRVMLLLARVVVGAVARLRVTGDVPAGLRAGPVMFAANHIGPFDPIAITAACGKARLAPRLMATGGLFRAPVVGGVMRAAGHIRINRRQADVAAAVDDVAAALAVGSHVLGYPEGRITLDPGMWPERGKTGMARVALRTGVTVVPVAQWGAHEVAAWGGFGPTVRTVCRSLVRRPVVRVHFGAPVDLSGLDPAVPGAAQQATDRIIDAITAELRALRPDEPRLPRYVDPVRPLSIQRRHRPRPAP
;
A
#
# COMPACT_ATOMS: atom_id res chain seq x y z
N MET A 1 41.56 -7.65 -63.46
CA MET A 1 42.03 -9.02 -63.15
C MET A 1 41.60 -9.30 -61.72
N THR A 2 40.30 -9.50 -61.48
CA THR A 2 39.54 -10.76 -61.52
C THR A 2 40.16 -11.82 -60.63
N ASP A 3 39.52 -12.00 -59.46
CA ASP A 3 39.15 -13.27 -58.80
C ASP A 3 38.81 -12.88 -57.34
N GLY A 4 37.59 -13.00 -56.80
CA GLY A 4 36.47 -13.85 -57.16
C GLY A 4 36.24 -14.88 -56.07
N ASP A 5 36.10 -14.48 -54.81
CA ASP A 5 35.93 -15.40 -53.67
C ASP A 5 34.63 -15.08 -52.91
N THR A 6 33.58 -15.83 -53.28
CA THR A 6 32.29 -15.90 -52.59
C THR A 6 32.20 -17.26 -51.91
N PRO A 7 32.09 -17.36 -50.56
CA PRO A 7 31.88 -18.64 -49.92
C PRO A 7 30.40 -19.07 -50.00
N ALA A 8 30.25 -20.35 -50.30
CA ALA A 8 29.03 -21.05 -50.62
C ALA A 8 28.00 -21.12 -49.47
N ILE A 9 26.75 -21.00 -49.87
CA ILE A 9 25.54 -21.22 -49.06
C ILE A 9 25.39 -22.73 -48.82
N ALA A 10 25.47 -23.14 -47.56
CA ALA A 10 25.19 -24.52 -47.13
C ALA A 10 23.67 -24.75 -47.05
N THR A 11 23.14 -25.51 -48.01
CA THR A 11 21.80 -26.09 -48.02
C THR A 11 21.83 -27.49 -47.39
N THR A 12 21.16 -27.66 -46.24
CA THR A 12 20.67 -28.92 -45.63
C THR A 12 20.04 -28.53 -44.30
N ARG A 13 18.85 -28.92 -43.84
CA ARG A 13 17.77 -29.83 -44.21
C ARG A 13 16.51 -29.27 -43.50
N PRO A 14 15.27 -29.46 -44.01
CA PRO A 14 14.08 -29.02 -43.30
C PRO A 14 13.92 -29.79 -41.98
N VAL A 15 13.81 -29.06 -40.87
CA VAL A 15 13.44 -29.60 -39.55
C VAL A 15 11.96 -29.93 -39.62
N ALA A 16 11.64 -31.19 -39.34
CA ALA A 16 10.27 -31.71 -39.29
C ALA A 16 9.44 -30.93 -38.25
N GLU A 17 8.29 -30.45 -38.70
CA GLU A 17 7.24 -29.85 -37.87
C GLU A 17 6.73 -30.88 -36.86
N PRO A 18 6.59 -30.54 -35.56
CA PRO A 18 5.94 -31.43 -34.60
C PRO A 18 4.44 -31.53 -34.93
N PRO A 19 3.83 -32.73 -34.82
CA PRO A 19 2.42 -32.91 -35.16
C PRO A 19 1.51 -32.07 -34.26
N ALA A 20 0.52 -31.45 -34.90
CA ALA A 20 -0.53 -30.66 -34.25
C ALA A 20 -1.22 -31.48 -33.15
N VAL A 21 -1.22 -30.94 -31.93
CA VAL A 21 -2.00 -31.47 -30.82
C VAL A 21 -3.47 -31.15 -31.08
N THR A 22 -4.20 -32.14 -31.57
CA THR A 22 -5.66 -32.13 -31.70
C THR A 22 -6.29 -32.01 -30.32
N ALA A 23 -7.08 -30.95 -30.12
CA ALA A 23 -7.96 -30.78 -28.97
C ALA A 23 -9.03 -31.88 -28.94
N PRO A 24 -9.30 -32.52 -27.79
CA PRO A 24 -10.46 -33.39 -27.68
C PRO A 24 -11.73 -32.54 -27.67
N THR A 25 -12.61 -32.92 -28.58
CA THR A 25 -13.96 -32.46 -28.81
C THR A 25 -14.86 -32.56 -27.58
N SER A 26 -15.74 -31.57 -27.46
CA SER A 26 -16.95 -31.52 -26.63
C SER A 26 -17.69 -32.86 -26.55
N GLY A 27 -17.74 -33.43 -25.34
CA GLY A 27 -18.69 -34.49 -24.97
C GLY A 27 -19.71 -33.93 -23.99
N ALA A 28 -20.91 -33.66 -24.47
CA ALA A 28 -22.07 -33.34 -23.66
C ALA A 28 -22.55 -34.60 -22.92
N GLY A 29 -22.60 -34.54 -21.59
CA GLY A 29 -23.24 -35.52 -20.72
C GLY A 29 -24.37 -34.85 -19.93
N PRO A 30 -25.47 -35.56 -19.65
CA PRO A 30 -26.76 -34.94 -19.35
C PRO A 30 -26.91 -34.54 -17.88
N ALA A 31 -27.72 -33.53 -17.62
CA ALA A 31 -28.33 -33.23 -16.33
C ALA A 31 -29.72 -32.61 -16.60
N PRO A 32 -30.64 -32.54 -15.63
CA PRO A 32 -30.82 -33.30 -14.38
C PRO A 32 -32.30 -33.78 -14.21
N ASP A 33 -32.63 -34.48 -13.11
CA ASP A 33 -33.89 -34.28 -12.35
C ASP A 33 -34.01 -35.23 -11.13
N PRO A 34 -34.89 -34.99 -10.14
CA PRO A 34 -35.16 -33.74 -9.42
C PRO A 34 -35.23 -33.94 -7.87
N ALA A 35 -35.41 -32.81 -7.18
CA ALA A 35 -36.11 -32.64 -5.90
C ALA A 35 -35.44 -33.14 -4.61
N VAL A 36 -34.97 -32.21 -3.77
CA VAL A 36 -35.50 -31.92 -2.41
C VAL A 36 -34.98 -30.54 -1.96
N VAL A 37 -35.84 -29.52 -1.90
CA VAL A 37 -35.70 -28.25 -1.15
C VAL A 37 -37.15 -27.71 -0.95
N PRO A 38 -37.52 -26.85 0.02
CA PRO A 38 -36.78 -26.30 1.19
C PRO A 38 -37.54 -26.36 2.53
N ALA A 39 -36.83 -26.04 3.62
CA ALA A 39 -37.40 -25.29 4.74
C ALA A 39 -36.44 -24.15 5.15
N ASP A 40 -37.04 -23.04 5.57
CA ASP A 40 -36.47 -21.82 6.17
C ASP A 40 -35.80 -20.77 5.27
N ALA A 41 -36.67 -19.95 4.67
CA ALA A 41 -36.41 -18.54 4.41
C ALA A 41 -36.81 -17.68 5.62
N PRO A 42 -36.07 -16.61 5.95
CA PRO A 42 -36.42 -15.71 7.05
C PRO A 42 -37.61 -14.82 6.70
N ALA A 43 -38.51 -14.64 7.66
CA ALA A 43 -39.71 -13.82 7.58
C ALA A 43 -39.38 -12.35 7.27
N GLN A 44 -40.05 -11.80 6.26
CA GLN A 44 -40.23 -10.36 6.09
C GLN A 44 -41.36 -9.88 6.99
N PRO A 45 -41.20 -8.78 7.75
CA PRO A 45 -42.33 -8.05 8.29
C PRO A 45 -42.90 -7.06 7.26
N ARG A 46 -44.24 -7.05 7.26
CA ARG A 46 -45.20 -6.33 6.41
C ARG A 46 -45.01 -4.81 6.42
N THR A 47 -45.25 -4.21 5.26
CA THR A 47 -45.63 -2.81 5.06
C THR A 47 -47.08 -2.57 5.47
N GLU A 48 -47.31 -1.61 6.37
CA GLU A 48 -48.55 -0.80 6.50
C GLU A 48 -48.15 0.63 6.96
N PRO A 49 -49.03 1.66 6.95
CA PRO A 49 -49.05 2.66 5.91
C PRO A 49 -48.54 4.03 6.39
N ARG A 50 -48.32 4.88 5.38
CA ARG A 50 -47.94 6.29 5.44
C ARG A 50 -49.02 7.14 6.13
N THR A 51 -48.63 7.92 7.13
CA THR A 51 -49.39 9.08 7.63
C THR A 51 -48.39 10.22 7.92
N GLU A 52 -48.49 11.31 7.15
CA GLU A 52 -47.90 12.63 7.45
C GLU A 52 -49.05 13.59 7.90
N PRO A 53 -48.81 14.87 8.22
CA PRO A 53 -48.07 15.39 9.37
C PRO A 53 -48.91 16.44 10.16
N GLN A 54 -48.58 16.69 11.42
CA GLN A 54 -49.04 17.88 12.18
C GLN A 54 -47.82 18.42 12.94
N SER A 55 -47.21 19.52 12.51
CA SER A 55 -47.52 20.93 12.81
C SER A 55 -47.46 21.28 14.30
N GLN A 56 -46.69 22.33 14.59
CA GLN A 56 -46.61 23.18 15.80
C GLN A 56 -45.28 23.01 16.56
N SER A 57 -44.58 24.03 17.02
CA SER A 57 -44.54 25.48 16.80
C SER A 57 -43.32 25.93 17.61
N ALA A 58 -42.51 26.86 17.08
CA ALA A 58 -41.49 27.55 17.85
C ALA A 58 -42.12 28.44 18.93
N PRO A 59 -41.32 28.88 19.92
CA PRO A 59 -41.29 30.32 20.17
C PRO A 59 -39.87 30.90 20.25
N SER A 60 -39.89 32.21 20.03
CA SER A 60 -38.87 33.23 19.82
C SER A 60 -38.07 33.65 21.06
N ALA A 61 -36.84 34.16 20.80
CA ALA A 61 -36.20 35.43 21.25
C ALA A 61 -36.60 36.05 22.62
N ASP A 62 -35.77 36.66 23.46
CA ASP A 62 -34.37 37.14 23.52
C ASP A 62 -34.11 37.49 25.03
N PRO A 63 -33.26 38.45 25.44
CA PRO A 63 -31.82 38.31 25.72
C PRO A 63 -31.47 38.66 27.18
N VAL A 64 -30.32 38.21 27.69
CA VAL A 64 -29.65 38.89 28.84
C VAL A 64 -28.14 38.92 28.62
N ALA A 65 -27.60 40.14 28.69
CA ALA A 65 -26.21 40.48 28.53
C ALA A 65 -25.41 40.34 29.84
N THR A 66 -24.08 40.30 29.65
CA THR A 66 -23.02 40.82 30.53
C THR A 66 -22.34 39.82 31.47
N ALA A 67 -21.10 39.45 31.11
CA ALA A 67 -19.92 39.82 31.89
C ALA A 67 -18.64 39.55 31.09
N VAL A 68 -17.99 40.64 30.68
CA VAL A 68 -16.62 40.68 30.17
C VAL A 68 -15.67 40.48 31.35
N THR A 69 -14.71 39.57 31.23
CA THR A 69 -13.47 39.61 32.01
C THR A 69 -12.32 39.32 31.08
N THR A 70 -11.55 40.37 30.88
CA THR A 70 -10.27 40.46 30.17
C THR A 70 -9.22 39.61 30.86
N ALA A 71 -8.61 38.68 30.13
CA ALA A 71 -7.32 38.09 30.47
C ALA A 71 -6.38 38.30 29.28
N ALA A 72 -5.22 38.91 29.55
CA ALA A 72 -4.22 39.33 28.57
C ALA A 72 -3.64 38.15 27.77
N PRO A 73 -3.27 38.32 26.48
CA PRO A 73 -2.58 37.28 25.74
C PRO A 73 -1.10 37.28 26.13
N ALA A 74 -0.63 36.13 26.63
CA ALA A 74 0.79 35.86 26.78
C ALA A 74 1.44 35.69 25.41
N ALA A 75 2.62 36.33 25.28
CA ALA A 75 3.67 36.21 24.28
C ALA A 75 3.45 35.26 23.08
N GLY A 76 3.50 35.86 21.88
CA GLY A 76 3.24 35.21 20.61
C GLY A 76 4.15 34.03 20.28
N SER A 77 3.52 32.98 19.75
CA SER A 77 4.16 31.95 18.95
C SER A 77 4.18 32.42 17.49
N GLU A 78 5.38 32.55 16.92
CA GLU A 78 5.55 32.87 15.51
C GLU A 78 5.14 31.67 14.64
N VAL A 79 3.99 31.80 13.98
CA VAL A 79 3.52 30.89 12.94
C VAL A 79 4.46 30.99 11.74
N ARG A 80 5.41 30.07 11.62
CA ARG A 80 6.31 30.01 10.47
C ARG A 80 5.55 29.45 9.25
N ARG A 81 4.92 30.33 8.47
CA ARG A 81 4.26 30.01 7.19
C ARG A 81 5.31 29.57 6.15
N GLY A 82 5.46 28.27 5.96
CA GLY A 82 6.12 27.66 4.79
C GLY A 82 5.07 27.13 3.81
N ALA A 83 5.30 27.33 2.51
CA ALA A 83 4.38 27.03 1.41
C ALA A 83 3.66 25.67 1.53
N SER A 84 2.32 25.70 1.58
CA SER A 84 1.39 24.60 1.28
C SER A 84 1.69 23.22 1.91
N GLY A 85 2.20 23.20 3.14
CA GLY A 85 2.35 21.98 3.96
C GLY A 85 1.33 21.93 5.11
N PRO A 86 1.06 20.74 5.68
CA PRO A 86 0.20 20.60 6.85
C PRO A 86 0.72 21.42 8.04
N VAL A 87 -0.21 21.94 8.85
CA VAL A 87 0.12 22.62 10.11
C VAL A 87 0.67 21.59 11.09
N VAL A 88 1.92 21.77 11.52
CA VAL A 88 2.59 20.89 12.48
C VAL A 88 2.52 21.52 13.86
N ALA A 89 2.00 20.79 14.86
CA ALA A 89 1.91 21.28 16.24
C ALA A 89 3.29 21.34 16.93
N ASP A 90 3.48 22.31 17.83
CA ASP A 90 4.67 22.41 18.68
C ASP A 90 4.77 21.20 19.63
N GLY A 91 5.93 20.54 19.66
CA GLY A 91 6.15 19.27 20.39
C GLY A 91 6.49 18.05 19.51
N GLY A 92 6.98 18.29 18.29
CA GLY A 92 7.19 17.33 17.20
C GLY A 92 7.58 15.88 17.57
N TRP A 93 7.05 14.95 16.78
CA TRP A 93 7.29 13.51 16.89
C TRP A 93 8.78 13.18 17.01
N ARG A 94 9.15 12.58 18.15
CA ARG A 94 10.49 12.01 18.38
C ARG A 94 10.43 10.52 18.18
N VAL A 95 11.25 10.01 17.26
CA VAL A 95 11.39 8.58 16.99
C VAL A 95 11.72 7.82 18.28
N PRO A 96 10.82 6.94 18.77
CA PRO A 96 11.04 6.17 19.99
C PRO A 96 12.29 5.30 19.89
N TRP A 97 12.98 5.06 21.00
CA TRP A 97 14.19 4.24 21.02
C TRP A 97 13.92 2.81 20.52
N VAL A 98 12.76 2.24 20.85
CA VAL A 98 12.31 0.92 20.37
C VAL A 98 12.30 0.90 18.84
N TRP A 99 11.78 1.97 18.22
CA TRP A 99 11.73 2.08 16.77
C TRP A 99 13.13 2.21 16.15
N ARG A 100 14.04 2.95 16.78
CA ARG A 100 15.46 3.03 16.35
C ARG A 100 16.15 1.66 16.39
N VAL A 101 15.91 0.88 17.45
CA VAL A 101 16.43 -0.48 17.57
C VAL A 101 15.86 -1.37 16.46
N MET A 102 14.55 -1.27 16.17
CA MET A 102 13.93 -2.03 15.07
C MET A 102 14.51 -1.66 13.70
N LEU A 103 14.79 -0.37 13.44
CA LEU A 103 15.46 0.07 12.21
C LEU A 103 16.85 -0.56 12.06
N LEU A 104 17.62 -0.61 13.14
CA LEU A 104 18.93 -1.27 13.16
C LEU A 104 18.78 -2.79 12.94
N LEU A 105 17.89 -3.44 13.67
CA LEU A 105 17.66 -4.88 13.57
C LEU A 105 17.22 -5.29 12.16
N ALA A 106 16.31 -4.52 11.54
CA ALA A 106 15.88 -4.76 10.16
C ALA A 106 17.07 -4.71 9.20
N ARG A 107 18.00 -3.75 9.36
CA ARG A 107 19.22 -3.67 8.54
C ARG A 107 20.11 -4.89 8.73
N VAL A 108 20.28 -5.37 9.96
CA VAL A 108 21.07 -6.58 10.25
C VAL A 108 20.42 -7.82 9.62
N VAL A 109 19.11 -8.01 9.84
CA VAL A 109 18.36 -9.15 9.30
C VAL A 109 18.41 -9.16 7.76
N VAL A 110 18.10 -8.04 7.11
CA VAL A 110 18.16 -7.94 5.64
C VAL A 110 19.58 -8.11 5.14
N GLY A 111 20.58 -7.56 5.86
CA GLY A 111 22.00 -7.72 5.54
C GLY A 111 22.49 -9.15 5.61
N ALA A 112 21.88 -10.00 6.44
CA ALA A 112 22.19 -11.42 6.52
C ALA A 112 21.59 -12.22 5.35
N VAL A 113 20.31 -11.96 5.01
CA VAL A 113 19.55 -12.79 4.06
C VAL A 113 19.51 -12.25 2.62
N ALA A 114 19.91 -11.00 2.39
CA ALA A 114 19.78 -10.34 1.09
C ALA A 114 20.88 -9.29 0.85
N ARG A 115 20.88 -8.72 -0.36
CA ARG A 115 21.64 -7.50 -0.69
C ARG A 115 20.64 -6.36 -0.92
N LEU A 116 20.61 -5.40 0.00
CA LEU A 116 19.69 -4.27 -0.07
C LEU A 116 20.23 -3.11 -0.91
N ARG A 117 19.56 -2.82 -2.03
CA ARG A 117 19.79 -1.65 -2.88
C ARG A 117 18.67 -0.64 -2.65
N VAL A 118 19.05 0.56 -2.22
CA VAL A 118 18.11 1.67 -2.01
C VAL A 118 18.49 2.77 -3.00
N THR A 119 17.52 3.26 -3.74
CA THR A 119 17.66 4.29 -4.77
C THR A 119 16.54 5.32 -4.64
N GLY A 120 16.65 6.41 -5.40
CA GLY A 120 15.79 7.57 -5.24
C GLY A 120 16.23 8.44 -4.07
N ASP A 121 15.67 9.64 -3.98
CA ASP A 121 15.92 10.56 -2.87
C ASP A 121 14.62 11.15 -2.36
N VAL A 122 14.55 11.35 -1.05
CA VAL A 122 13.47 12.10 -0.42
C VAL A 122 14.07 13.46 -0.08
N PRO A 123 13.66 14.54 -0.78
CA PRO A 123 14.23 15.88 -0.58
C PRO A 123 14.32 16.27 0.89
N ALA A 124 15.38 16.97 1.28
CA ALA A 124 15.62 17.36 2.67
C ALA A 124 14.45 18.15 3.28
N GLY A 125 13.80 19.01 2.49
CA GLY A 125 12.60 19.74 2.91
C GLY A 125 11.43 18.83 3.27
N LEU A 126 11.25 17.72 2.55
CA LEU A 126 10.24 16.71 2.88
C LEU A 126 10.66 15.87 4.09
N ARG A 127 11.95 15.58 4.27
CA ARG A 127 12.45 14.86 5.46
C ARG A 127 12.24 15.63 6.76
N ALA A 128 12.20 16.97 6.70
CA ALA A 128 11.99 17.82 7.86
C ALA A 128 10.50 17.90 8.30
N GLY A 129 9.57 17.50 7.45
CA GLY A 129 8.13 17.57 7.69
C GLY A 129 7.43 16.21 7.59
N PRO A 130 6.12 16.14 7.86
CA PRO A 130 5.36 14.91 7.69
C PRO A 130 5.29 14.49 6.21
N VAL A 131 5.48 13.20 5.96
CA VAL A 131 5.42 12.61 4.60
C VAL A 131 4.68 11.28 4.71
N MET A 132 3.83 11.00 3.74
CA MET A 132 3.16 9.71 3.63
C MET A 132 3.79 8.88 2.51
N PHE A 133 4.42 7.78 2.87
CA PHE A 133 5.01 6.82 1.94
C PHE A 133 3.99 5.74 1.56
N ALA A 134 3.76 5.56 0.26
CA ALA A 134 2.85 4.55 -0.28
C ALA A 134 3.65 3.47 -1.04
N ALA A 135 3.72 2.25 -0.49
CA ALA A 135 4.53 1.18 -1.05
C ALA A 135 3.69 0.06 -1.70
N ASN A 136 4.20 -0.60 -2.75
CA ASN A 136 3.60 -1.86 -3.22
C ASN A 136 3.86 -3.00 -2.21
N HIS A 137 2.95 -3.97 -2.16
CA HIS A 137 3.02 -5.11 -1.23
C HIS A 137 3.05 -6.45 -1.98
N ILE A 138 4.22 -7.09 -2.06
CA ILE A 138 4.45 -8.33 -2.81
C ILE A 138 4.75 -9.56 -1.94
N GLY A 139 5.01 -9.40 -0.63
CA GLY A 139 5.33 -10.54 0.23
C GLY A 139 5.34 -10.25 1.73
N PRO A 140 5.45 -11.29 2.57
CA PRO A 140 5.49 -11.14 4.02
C PRO A 140 6.78 -10.50 4.54
N PHE A 141 7.86 -10.53 3.75
CA PHE A 141 9.16 -9.92 4.11
C PHE A 141 9.19 -8.39 3.88
N ASP A 142 8.20 -7.84 3.16
CA ASP A 142 8.18 -6.41 2.78
C ASP A 142 8.34 -5.45 3.96
N PRO A 143 7.63 -5.62 5.11
CA PRO A 143 7.79 -4.68 6.21
C PRO A 143 9.21 -4.64 6.77
N ILE A 144 9.92 -5.77 6.76
CA ILE A 144 11.32 -5.86 7.22
C ILE A 144 12.25 -5.21 6.19
N ALA A 145 12.06 -5.51 4.90
CA ALA A 145 12.83 -4.93 3.80
C ALA A 145 12.70 -3.40 3.73
N ILE A 146 11.47 -2.89 3.77
CA ILE A 146 11.18 -1.45 3.78
C ILE A 146 11.72 -0.79 5.04
N THR A 147 11.59 -1.40 6.22
CA THR A 147 12.15 -0.85 7.45
C THR A 147 13.67 -0.68 7.33
N ALA A 148 14.37 -1.67 6.79
CA ALA A 148 15.80 -1.57 6.54
C ALA A 148 16.15 -0.47 5.52
N ALA A 149 15.33 -0.32 4.47
CA ALA A 149 15.50 0.73 3.47
C ALA A 149 15.28 2.13 4.04
N CYS A 150 14.23 2.33 4.85
CA CYS A 150 13.99 3.55 5.60
C CYS A 150 15.16 3.89 6.52
N GLY A 151 15.66 2.92 7.30
CA GLY A 151 16.85 3.11 8.13
C GLY A 151 18.09 3.52 7.32
N LYS A 152 18.28 2.98 6.11
CA LYS A 152 19.35 3.41 5.19
C LYS A 152 19.13 4.83 4.65
N ALA A 153 17.89 5.21 4.40
CA ALA A 153 17.50 6.56 3.97
C ALA A 153 17.37 7.58 5.12
N ARG A 154 17.72 7.19 6.36
CA ARG A 154 17.55 8.01 7.59
C ARG A 154 16.10 8.44 7.83
N LEU A 155 15.16 7.59 7.45
CA LEU A 155 13.72 7.75 7.66
C LEU A 155 13.25 6.80 8.75
N ALA A 156 12.26 7.23 9.53
CA ALA A 156 11.65 6.44 10.59
C ALA A 156 10.12 6.53 10.58
N PRO A 157 9.45 6.15 9.48
CA PRO A 157 8.00 6.29 9.38
C PRO A 157 7.26 5.37 10.35
N ARG A 158 6.11 5.83 10.84
CA ARG A 158 5.16 5.01 11.57
C ARG A 158 4.49 4.06 10.58
N LEU A 159 4.70 2.76 10.74
CA LEU A 159 4.09 1.76 9.87
C LEU A 159 2.60 1.63 10.15
N MET A 160 1.78 1.61 9.10
CA MET A 160 0.39 1.18 9.17
C MET A 160 0.35 -0.36 9.17
N ALA A 161 -0.13 -0.97 10.26
CA ALA A 161 -0.19 -2.42 10.38
C ALA A 161 -1.60 -2.91 10.78
N THR A 162 -1.94 -4.13 10.35
CA THR A 162 -3.26 -4.69 10.65
C THR A 162 -3.48 -4.90 12.14
N GLY A 163 -4.70 -4.65 12.62
CA GLY A 163 -5.07 -4.84 14.02
C GLY A 163 -4.84 -6.24 14.58
N GLY A 164 -4.74 -7.29 13.74
CA GLY A 164 -4.32 -8.62 14.18
C GLY A 164 -2.93 -8.64 14.83
N LEU A 165 -1.98 -7.87 14.27
CA LEU A 165 -0.61 -7.82 14.76
C LEU A 165 -0.52 -7.13 16.14
N PHE A 166 -1.39 -6.15 16.38
CA PHE A 166 -1.48 -5.43 17.65
C PHE A 166 -2.11 -6.24 18.80
N ARG A 167 -2.78 -7.35 18.48
CA ARG A 167 -3.37 -8.25 19.49
C ARG A 167 -2.40 -9.32 20.00
N ALA A 168 -1.32 -9.59 19.27
CA ALA A 168 -0.27 -10.49 19.75
C ALA A 168 0.43 -9.85 20.97
N PRO A 169 0.61 -10.57 22.10
CA PRO A 169 1.03 -9.96 23.36
C PRO A 169 2.40 -9.27 23.27
N VAL A 170 3.39 -9.96 22.71
CA VAL A 170 4.75 -9.41 22.55
C VAL A 170 4.81 -8.44 21.36
N VAL A 171 4.41 -8.90 20.17
CA VAL A 171 4.52 -8.09 18.94
C VAL A 171 3.68 -6.82 19.05
N GLY A 172 2.46 -6.90 19.57
CA GLY A 172 1.59 -5.74 19.74
C GLY A 172 2.13 -4.73 20.74
N GLY A 173 2.80 -5.18 21.82
CA GLY A 173 3.51 -4.29 22.74
C GLY A 173 4.63 -3.52 22.05
N VAL A 174 5.46 -4.21 21.26
CA VAL A 174 6.55 -3.59 20.49
C VAL A 174 6.00 -2.60 19.45
N MET A 175 4.95 -2.97 18.71
CA MET A 175 4.32 -2.08 17.72
C MET A 175 3.79 -0.79 18.37
N ARG A 176 3.16 -0.88 19.55
CA ARG A 176 2.69 0.29 20.30
C ARG A 176 3.85 1.14 20.81
N ALA A 177 4.89 0.54 21.37
CA ALA A 177 6.06 1.25 21.88
C ALA A 177 6.87 1.95 20.77
N ALA A 178 6.87 1.39 19.56
CA ALA A 178 7.42 2.02 18.36
C ALA A 178 6.51 3.12 17.77
N GLY A 179 5.28 3.25 18.29
CA GLY A 179 4.27 4.20 17.84
C GLY A 179 3.63 3.84 16.50
N HIS A 180 3.66 2.58 16.05
CA HIS A 180 3.00 2.19 14.81
C HIS A 180 1.48 2.36 14.87
N ILE A 181 0.87 2.53 13.70
CA ILE A 181 -0.56 2.86 13.58
C ILE A 181 -1.35 1.59 13.30
N ARG A 182 -2.38 1.36 14.11
CA ARG A 182 -3.25 0.20 13.99
C ARG A 182 -4.34 0.47 12.97
N ILE A 183 -4.48 -0.40 11.98
CA ILE A 183 -5.54 -0.34 10.98
C ILE A 183 -6.44 -1.58 11.10
N ASN A 184 -7.72 -1.37 11.42
CA ASN A 184 -8.72 -2.44 11.41
C ASN A 184 -9.38 -2.50 10.03
N ARG A 185 -9.37 -3.67 9.39
CA ARG A 185 -9.84 -3.85 8.00
C ARG A 185 -11.37 -3.94 7.86
N ARG A 186 -12.12 -3.79 8.96
CA ARG A 186 -13.60 -3.86 8.98
C ARG A 186 -14.18 -2.46 8.71
N GLN A 187 -15.28 -2.41 7.95
CA GLN A 187 -15.86 -1.15 7.43
C GLN A 187 -16.15 -0.09 8.49
N ALA A 188 -16.58 -0.50 9.69
CA ALA A 188 -16.95 0.43 10.77
C ALA A 188 -15.78 1.28 11.32
N ASP A 189 -14.52 0.96 10.97
CA ASP A 189 -13.33 1.55 11.60
C ASP A 189 -12.37 2.21 10.58
N VAL A 190 -12.82 2.42 9.34
CA VAL A 190 -12.01 3.05 8.30
C VAL A 190 -11.84 4.55 8.57
N ALA A 191 -12.86 5.21 9.12
CA ALA A 191 -12.81 6.63 9.48
C ALA A 191 -11.80 6.89 10.60
N ALA A 192 -11.85 6.12 11.69
CA ALA A 192 -10.91 6.28 12.81
C ALA A 192 -9.47 5.99 12.39
N ALA A 193 -9.25 5.00 11.52
CA ALA A 193 -7.93 4.75 10.93
C ALA A 193 -7.38 5.95 10.13
N VAL A 194 -8.26 6.69 9.44
CA VAL A 194 -7.89 7.93 8.73
C VAL A 194 -7.55 9.05 9.71
N ASP A 195 -8.26 9.14 10.84
CA ASP A 195 -8.00 10.08 11.93
C ASP A 195 -6.68 9.82 12.66
N ASP A 196 -6.39 8.57 13.01
CA ASP A 196 -5.12 8.18 13.64
C ASP A 196 -3.92 8.54 12.77
N VAL A 197 -4.04 8.34 11.45
CA VAL A 197 -2.98 8.71 10.50
C VAL A 197 -2.86 10.23 10.38
N ALA A 198 -3.97 10.97 10.29
CA ALA A 198 -3.92 12.43 10.22
C ALA A 198 -3.33 13.03 11.50
N ALA A 199 -3.69 12.52 12.68
CA ALA A 199 -3.12 12.93 13.95
C ALA A 199 -1.61 12.64 14.02
N ALA A 200 -1.18 11.48 13.50
CA ALA A 200 0.24 11.16 13.37
C ALA A 200 1.00 12.17 12.50
N LEU A 201 0.43 12.56 11.36
CA LEU A 201 1.04 13.53 10.45
C LEU A 201 1.03 14.94 11.06
N ALA A 202 -0.01 15.33 11.79
CA ALA A 202 -0.13 16.63 12.44
C ALA A 202 0.94 16.89 13.52
N VAL A 203 1.47 15.84 14.15
CA VAL A 203 2.62 15.95 15.07
C VAL A 203 3.97 15.82 14.35
N GLY A 204 4.01 15.90 13.02
CA GLY A 204 5.23 15.90 12.22
C GLY A 204 5.84 14.52 11.97
N SER A 205 5.14 13.42 12.26
CA SER A 205 5.66 12.08 11.95
C SER A 205 5.50 11.74 10.47
N HIS A 206 6.41 10.95 9.90
CA HIS A 206 6.14 10.28 8.63
C HIS A 206 5.28 9.04 8.86
N VAL A 207 4.52 8.64 7.85
CA VAL A 207 3.71 7.42 7.87
C VAL A 207 4.00 6.58 6.64
N LEU A 208 4.01 5.26 6.77
CA LEU A 208 4.17 4.33 5.65
C LEU A 208 3.05 3.32 5.62
N GLY A 209 2.44 3.14 4.45
CA GLY A 209 1.36 2.18 4.25
C GLY A 209 1.36 1.54 2.87
N TYR A 210 0.54 0.50 2.72
CA TYR A 210 0.33 -0.21 1.47
C TYR A 210 -1.08 0.11 0.96
N PRO A 211 -1.24 0.92 -0.10
CA PRO A 211 -2.55 1.35 -0.58
C PRO A 211 -3.43 0.18 -1.04
N GLU A 212 -2.84 -0.95 -1.46
CA GLU A 212 -3.54 -2.18 -1.82
C GLU A 212 -4.34 -2.80 -0.65
N GLY A 213 -3.88 -2.55 0.59
CA GLY A 213 -4.48 -3.04 1.84
C GLY A 213 -4.23 -4.52 2.16
N ARG A 214 -3.56 -5.25 1.26
CA ARG A 214 -3.08 -6.64 1.43
C ARG A 214 -1.91 -6.90 0.47
N ILE A 215 -1.20 -8.00 0.66
CA ILE A 215 -0.22 -8.48 -0.32
C ILE A 215 -0.94 -8.79 -1.64
N THR A 216 -0.39 -8.34 -2.77
CA THR A 216 -0.92 -8.62 -4.12
C THR A 216 -1.03 -10.12 -4.35
N LEU A 217 -2.04 -10.57 -5.10
CA LEU A 217 -2.13 -11.94 -5.62
C LEU A 217 -1.99 -11.94 -7.14
N ASP A 218 -1.61 -10.82 -7.73
CA ASP A 218 -1.34 -10.73 -9.16
C ASP A 218 -0.21 -11.71 -9.56
N PRO A 219 -0.36 -12.51 -10.62
CA PRO A 219 0.70 -13.40 -11.10
C PRO A 219 1.99 -12.68 -11.47
N GLY A 220 1.89 -11.45 -11.98
CA GLY A 220 3.03 -10.59 -12.27
C GLY A 220 3.50 -9.77 -11.06
N MET A 221 2.91 -9.98 -9.88
CA MET A 221 3.14 -9.21 -8.66
C MET A 221 3.01 -7.69 -8.86
N TRP A 222 2.15 -7.27 -9.79
CA TRP A 222 1.80 -5.86 -9.96
C TRP A 222 0.92 -5.38 -8.80
N PRO A 223 0.97 -4.07 -8.45
CA PRO A 223 0.07 -3.49 -7.48
C PRO A 223 -1.40 -3.73 -7.86
N GLU A 224 -2.21 -4.14 -6.89
CA GLU A 224 -3.65 -4.25 -7.04
C GLU A 224 -4.35 -2.89 -6.93
N ARG A 225 -5.64 -2.86 -7.29
CA ARG A 225 -6.52 -1.71 -7.06
C ARG A 225 -6.45 -1.27 -5.60
N GLY A 226 -6.08 -0.02 -5.37
CA GLY A 226 -5.92 0.56 -4.04
C GLY A 226 -7.24 0.74 -3.28
N LYS A 227 -7.13 0.90 -1.96
CA LYS A 227 -8.18 1.38 -1.06
C LYS A 227 -8.01 2.89 -0.85
N THR A 228 -9.11 3.58 -0.61
CA THR A 228 -9.13 5.06 -0.56
C THR A 228 -8.61 5.68 0.74
N GLY A 229 -8.26 4.89 1.76
CA GLY A 229 -7.88 5.42 3.08
C GLY A 229 -6.70 6.40 3.04
N MET A 230 -5.58 6.00 2.41
CA MET A 230 -4.41 6.88 2.29
C MET A 230 -4.71 8.13 1.45
N ALA A 231 -5.46 7.97 0.34
CA ALA A 231 -5.86 9.11 -0.48
C ALA A 231 -6.74 10.11 0.30
N ARG A 232 -7.67 9.63 1.12
CA ARG A 232 -8.50 10.49 1.99
C ARG A 232 -7.66 11.27 2.99
N VAL A 233 -6.65 10.63 3.59
CA VAL A 233 -5.69 11.33 4.46
C VAL A 233 -4.94 12.40 3.68
N ALA A 234 -4.41 12.07 2.50
CA ALA A 234 -3.64 13.00 1.67
C ALA A 234 -4.46 14.23 1.30
N LEU A 235 -5.67 14.02 0.78
CA LEU A 235 -6.58 15.09 0.38
C LEU A 235 -7.02 15.94 1.58
N ARG A 236 -7.27 15.32 2.75
CA ARG A 236 -7.70 16.05 3.96
C ARG A 236 -6.58 16.89 4.59
N THR A 237 -5.35 16.39 4.57
CA THR A 237 -4.23 17.01 5.30
C THR A 237 -3.30 17.83 4.41
N GLY A 238 -3.37 17.66 3.08
CA GLY A 238 -2.41 18.23 2.15
C GLY A 238 -1.01 17.59 2.26
N VAL A 239 -0.85 16.46 2.95
CA VAL A 239 0.47 15.83 3.09
C VAL A 239 1.00 15.34 1.75
N THR A 240 2.29 15.56 1.51
CA THR A 240 2.98 15.00 0.35
C THR A 240 2.99 13.48 0.40
N VAL A 241 2.57 12.85 -0.69
CA VAL A 241 2.63 11.39 -0.87
C VAL A 241 3.83 11.02 -1.72
N VAL A 242 4.70 10.14 -1.23
CA VAL A 242 5.86 9.63 -1.95
C VAL A 242 5.62 8.15 -2.30
N PRO A 243 5.63 7.77 -3.59
CA PRO A 243 5.51 6.38 -3.99
C PRO A 243 6.82 5.64 -3.67
N VAL A 244 6.69 4.41 -3.20
CA VAL A 244 7.82 3.53 -2.89
C VAL A 244 7.66 2.23 -3.66
N ALA A 245 8.52 2.00 -4.64
CA ALA A 245 8.57 0.73 -5.35
C ALA A 245 9.57 -0.21 -4.68
N GLN A 246 9.19 -1.48 -4.53
CA GLN A 246 10.06 -2.52 -4.02
C GLN A 246 9.96 -3.81 -4.83
N TRP A 247 11.11 -4.49 -4.99
CA TRP A 247 11.25 -5.74 -5.71
C TRP A 247 12.28 -6.68 -5.07
N GLY A 248 12.11 -7.99 -5.25
CA GLY A 248 13.01 -9.05 -4.75
C GLY A 248 12.74 -9.54 -3.32
N ALA A 249 11.90 -8.87 -2.53
CA ALA A 249 11.56 -9.32 -1.17
C ALA A 249 10.83 -10.68 -1.14
N HIS A 250 10.07 -10.99 -2.20
CA HIS A 250 9.38 -12.27 -2.39
C HIS A 250 10.34 -13.47 -2.56
N GLU A 251 11.60 -13.25 -2.92
CA GLU A 251 12.62 -14.29 -3.02
C GLU A 251 13.16 -14.71 -1.65
N VAL A 252 13.01 -13.86 -0.63
CA VAL A 252 13.58 -14.08 0.71
C VAL A 252 12.68 -14.96 1.57
N ALA A 253 11.39 -14.67 1.58
CA ALA A 253 10.40 -15.40 2.36
C ALA A 253 9.20 -15.73 1.47
N ALA A 254 9.01 -17.02 1.22
CA ALA A 254 7.82 -17.53 0.55
C ALA A 254 6.57 -17.30 1.39
N TRP A 255 5.45 -17.30 0.70
CA TRP A 255 4.10 -17.53 1.18
C TRP A 255 3.99 -18.93 1.83
N GLY A 256 2.87 -19.22 2.48
CA GLY A 256 2.53 -20.59 2.87
C GLY A 256 2.91 -21.00 4.30
N GLY A 257 3.04 -20.04 5.21
CA GLY A 257 3.23 -20.32 6.64
C GLY A 257 4.67 -20.67 7.02
N PHE A 258 4.86 -21.17 8.26
CA PHE A 258 6.18 -21.28 8.88
C PHE A 258 7.17 -22.15 8.09
N GLY A 259 6.76 -23.33 7.64
CA GLY A 259 7.65 -24.28 6.94
C GLY A 259 8.27 -23.73 5.66
N PRO A 260 7.47 -23.34 4.64
CA PRO A 260 7.99 -22.73 3.40
C PRO A 260 8.80 -21.45 3.65
N THR A 261 8.37 -20.62 4.62
CA THR A 261 9.09 -19.39 5.01
C THR A 261 10.49 -19.71 5.53
N VAL A 262 10.62 -20.64 6.49
CA VAL A 262 11.92 -21.01 7.07
C VAL A 262 12.85 -21.57 5.99
N ARG A 263 12.35 -22.46 5.14
CA ARG A 263 13.15 -23.04 4.04
C ARG A 263 13.71 -21.98 3.10
N THR A 264 12.88 -21.00 2.71
CA THR A 264 13.29 -19.94 1.79
C THR A 264 14.23 -18.93 2.43
N VAL A 265 14.02 -18.60 3.71
CA VAL A 265 14.94 -17.75 4.48
C VAL A 265 16.32 -18.41 4.61
N CYS A 266 16.37 -19.71 4.98
CA CYS A 266 17.65 -20.44 5.06
C CYS A 266 18.38 -20.48 3.71
N ARG A 267 17.66 -20.71 2.61
CA ARG A 267 18.23 -20.67 1.26
C ARG A 267 18.76 -19.27 0.89
N SER A 268 18.10 -18.22 1.39
CA SER A 268 18.48 -16.83 1.12
C SER A 268 19.79 -16.43 1.80
N LEU A 269 20.16 -17.06 2.91
CA LEU A 269 21.48 -16.87 3.52
C LEU A 269 22.62 -17.19 2.55
N VAL A 270 22.44 -18.21 1.70
CA VAL A 270 23.42 -18.62 0.68
C VAL A 270 23.23 -17.84 -0.63
N ARG A 271 21.99 -17.79 -1.17
CA ARG A 271 21.72 -17.17 -2.48
C ARG A 271 21.84 -15.65 -2.48
N ARG A 272 21.56 -15.02 -1.33
CA ARG A 272 21.63 -13.57 -1.12
C ARG A 272 20.90 -12.78 -2.23
N PRO A 273 19.57 -12.94 -2.41
CA PRO A 273 18.81 -12.21 -3.42
C PRO A 273 18.97 -10.68 -3.30
N VAL A 274 18.76 -9.97 -4.41
CA VAL A 274 18.86 -8.51 -4.44
C VAL A 274 17.49 -7.90 -4.17
N VAL A 275 17.33 -7.33 -2.98
CA VAL A 275 16.14 -6.56 -2.62
C VAL A 275 16.37 -5.11 -3.02
N ARG A 276 15.52 -4.61 -3.91
CA ARG A 276 15.56 -3.24 -4.41
C ARG A 276 14.41 -2.46 -3.79
N VAL A 277 14.70 -1.25 -3.30
CA VAL A 277 13.70 -0.27 -2.85
C VAL A 277 14.03 1.06 -3.51
N HIS A 278 13.02 1.69 -4.09
CA HIS A 278 13.11 2.99 -4.76
C HIS A 278 12.10 3.95 -4.16
N PHE A 279 12.57 5.12 -3.72
CA PHE A 279 11.73 6.24 -3.31
C PHE A 279 11.54 7.17 -4.50
N GLY A 280 10.32 7.21 -5.06
CA GLY A 280 10.02 7.97 -6.27
C GLY A 280 9.75 9.45 -6.02
N ALA A 281 9.35 10.16 -7.08
CA ALA A 281 8.95 11.55 -6.99
C ALA A 281 7.57 11.72 -6.31
N PRO A 282 7.33 12.84 -5.60
CA PRO A 282 6.02 13.13 -5.04
C PRO A 282 4.87 12.97 -6.03
N VAL A 283 3.80 12.30 -5.61
CA VAL A 283 2.61 12.11 -6.45
C VAL A 283 1.87 13.43 -6.57
N ASP A 284 1.58 13.86 -7.80
CA ASP A 284 0.76 15.03 -8.05
C ASP A 284 -0.73 14.74 -7.78
N LEU A 285 -1.21 15.27 -6.66
CA LEU A 285 -2.61 15.24 -6.25
C LEU A 285 -3.31 16.59 -6.44
N SER A 286 -2.68 17.54 -7.13
CA SER A 286 -3.29 18.83 -7.43
C SER A 286 -4.55 18.68 -8.30
N GLY A 287 -5.45 19.65 -8.17
CA GLY A 287 -6.74 19.66 -8.86
C GLY A 287 -7.77 18.65 -8.34
N LEU A 288 -7.47 17.91 -7.27
CA LEU A 288 -8.42 17.02 -6.62
C LEU A 288 -9.02 17.69 -5.38
N ASP A 289 -10.30 18.05 -5.45
CA ASP A 289 -11.04 18.60 -4.32
C ASP A 289 -11.60 17.46 -3.44
N PRO A 290 -11.26 17.40 -2.14
CA PRO A 290 -11.83 16.42 -1.21
C PRO A 290 -13.37 16.38 -1.17
N ALA A 291 -14.04 17.50 -1.48
CA ALA A 291 -15.50 17.62 -1.50
C ALA A 291 -16.14 16.95 -2.73
N VAL A 292 -15.38 16.73 -3.81
CA VAL A 292 -15.91 16.14 -5.04
C VAL A 292 -16.04 14.62 -4.90
N PRO A 293 -17.23 14.03 -5.16
CA PRO A 293 -17.41 12.59 -5.18
C PRO A 293 -16.41 11.90 -6.11
N GLY A 294 -15.72 10.88 -5.59
CA GLY A 294 -14.72 10.13 -6.36
C GLY A 294 -13.30 10.71 -6.34
N ALA A 295 -13.06 11.92 -5.81
CA ALA A 295 -11.72 12.49 -5.71
C ALA A 295 -10.73 11.57 -4.98
N ALA A 296 -11.17 10.94 -3.88
CA ALA A 296 -10.34 9.97 -3.16
C ALA A 296 -10.00 8.72 -4.00
N GLN A 297 -10.90 8.27 -4.87
CA GLN A 297 -10.60 7.18 -5.80
C GLN A 297 -9.61 7.64 -6.86
N GLN A 298 -9.79 8.84 -7.42
CA GLN A 298 -8.87 9.38 -8.40
C GLN A 298 -7.45 9.57 -7.84
N ALA A 299 -7.33 10.10 -6.62
CA ALA A 299 -6.05 10.20 -5.91
C ALA A 299 -5.44 8.81 -5.66
N THR A 300 -6.26 7.83 -5.29
CA THR A 300 -5.78 6.44 -5.11
C THR A 300 -5.22 5.87 -6.39
N ASP A 301 -5.89 6.08 -7.52
CA ASP A 301 -5.43 5.60 -8.83
C ASP A 301 -4.11 6.28 -9.21
N ARG A 302 -3.98 7.61 -9.02
CA ARG A 302 -2.70 8.32 -9.26
C ARG A 302 -1.55 7.77 -8.40
N ILE A 303 -1.82 7.44 -7.13
CA ILE A 303 -0.82 6.82 -6.24
C ILE A 303 -0.41 5.44 -6.74
N ILE A 304 -1.37 4.59 -7.12
CA ILE A 304 -1.08 3.25 -7.64
C ILE A 304 -0.35 3.32 -8.99
N ASP A 305 -0.74 4.25 -9.87
CA ASP A 305 -0.09 4.47 -11.15
C ASP A 305 1.37 4.91 -10.96
N ALA A 306 1.64 5.83 -10.04
CA ALA A 306 2.99 6.24 -9.69
C ALA A 306 3.83 5.07 -9.16
N ILE A 307 3.31 4.30 -8.20
CA ILE A 307 4.00 3.08 -7.69
C ILE A 307 4.26 2.08 -8.83
N THR A 308 3.30 1.93 -9.76
CA THR A 308 3.41 1.01 -10.90
C THR A 308 4.50 1.47 -11.88
N ALA A 309 4.60 2.77 -12.14
CA ALA A 309 5.65 3.35 -12.97
C ALA A 309 7.04 3.14 -12.36
N GLU A 310 7.21 3.45 -11.07
CA GLU A 310 8.46 3.23 -10.35
C GLU A 310 8.84 1.74 -10.29
N LEU A 311 7.86 0.87 -10.07
CA LEU A 311 8.10 -0.58 -10.08
C LEU A 311 8.52 -1.07 -11.46
N ARG A 312 7.92 -0.56 -12.54
CA ARG A 312 8.33 -0.92 -13.91
C ARG A 312 9.80 -0.59 -14.16
N ALA A 313 10.24 0.60 -13.76
CA ALA A 313 11.64 1.01 -13.86
C ALA A 313 12.58 0.16 -12.97
N LEU A 314 12.09 -0.32 -11.82
CA LEU A 314 12.89 -1.12 -10.88
C LEU A 314 13.14 -2.56 -11.34
N ARG A 315 12.32 -3.09 -12.26
CA ARG A 315 12.40 -4.45 -12.79
C ARG A 315 12.29 -4.52 -14.32
N PRO A 316 13.22 -3.89 -15.06
CA PRO A 316 13.18 -3.84 -16.53
C PRO A 316 13.23 -5.23 -17.17
N ASP A 317 13.92 -6.18 -16.53
CA ASP A 317 14.08 -7.54 -17.04
C ASP A 317 12.88 -8.48 -16.75
N GLU A 318 11.91 -8.02 -15.96
CA GLU A 318 10.76 -8.84 -15.52
C GLU A 318 9.42 -8.09 -15.79
N PRO A 319 9.16 -7.66 -17.04
CA PRO A 319 8.03 -6.77 -17.34
C PRO A 319 6.66 -7.47 -17.28
N ARG A 320 6.62 -8.80 -17.26
CA ARG A 320 5.38 -9.58 -17.22
C ARG A 320 5.29 -10.45 -15.97
N LEU A 321 6.25 -11.36 -15.80
CA LEU A 321 6.26 -12.36 -14.73
C LEU A 321 7.57 -12.27 -13.94
N PRO A 322 7.53 -12.55 -12.63
CA PRO A 322 8.74 -12.62 -11.81
C PRO A 322 9.60 -13.83 -12.21
N ARG A 323 10.93 -13.70 -12.08
CA ARG A 323 11.85 -14.84 -12.26
C ARG A 323 11.63 -15.93 -11.21
N TYR A 324 11.33 -15.52 -9.97
CA TYR A 324 11.00 -16.43 -8.89
C TYR A 324 9.49 -16.44 -8.65
N VAL A 325 8.87 -17.59 -8.94
CA VAL A 325 7.46 -17.83 -8.62
C VAL A 325 7.39 -18.72 -7.39
N ASP A 326 6.67 -18.24 -6.40
CA ASP A 326 6.39 -19.00 -5.19
C ASP A 326 5.26 -20.01 -5.45
N PRO A 327 5.52 -21.33 -5.34
CA PRO A 327 4.54 -22.35 -5.70
C PRO A 327 3.35 -22.43 -4.74
N VAL A 328 3.49 -21.92 -3.51
CA VAL A 328 2.42 -21.98 -2.50
C VAL A 328 1.62 -20.69 -2.39
N ARG A 329 1.94 -19.68 -3.21
CA ARG A 329 1.24 -18.41 -3.24
C ARG A 329 -0.08 -18.54 -4.03
N PRO A 330 -1.23 -18.16 -3.45
CA PRO A 330 -2.46 -18.07 -4.22
C PRO A 330 -2.36 -16.94 -5.26
N LEU A 331 -2.93 -17.16 -6.44
CA LEU A 331 -2.93 -16.19 -7.52
C LEU A 331 -4.36 -15.76 -7.85
N SER A 332 -4.57 -14.48 -8.10
CA SER A 332 -5.86 -13.91 -8.49
C SER A 332 -5.70 -12.62 -9.29
N ILE A 333 -6.52 -12.48 -10.32
CA ILE A 333 -6.60 -11.27 -11.16
C ILE A 333 -7.79 -10.37 -10.81
N GLN A 334 -8.62 -10.74 -9.83
CA GLN A 334 -9.88 -10.05 -9.50
C GLN A 334 -9.69 -8.59 -9.08
N ARG A 335 -8.53 -8.24 -8.51
CA ARG A 335 -8.19 -6.87 -8.08
C ARG A 335 -7.10 -6.24 -8.95
N ARG A 336 -6.86 -6.75 -10.15
CA ARG A 336 -5.87 -6.18 -11.07
C ARG A 336 -6.18 -4.69 -11.30
N HIS A 337 -5.21 -3.84 -11.00
CA HIS A 337 -5.29 -2.42 -11.36
C HIS A 337 -5.07 -2.27 -12.87
N ARG A 338 -5.83 -1.39 -13.51
CA ARG A 338 -5.62 -1.01 -14.91
C ARG A 338 -5.12 0.42 -14.89
N PRO A 339 -3.82 0.65 -15.19
CA PRO A 339 -3.30 2.00 -15.25
C PRO A 339 -4.08 2.83 -16.25
N ARG A 340 -4.30 4.10 -15.94
CA ARG A 340 -4.83 5.01 -16.96
C ARG A 340 -3.74 5.26 -18.00
N PRO A 341 -4.12 5.50 -19.27
CA PRO A 341 -3.17 6.04 -20.24
C PRO A 341 -2.58 7.33 -19.67
N ALA A 342 -1.27 7.56 -19.86
CA ALA A 342 -0.71 8.86 -19.58
C ALA A 342 -1.46 9.92 -20.43
N PRO A 343 -1.80 11.09 -19.84
CA PRO A 343 -2.50 12.15 -20.56
C PRO A 343 -1.70 12.68 -21.75
#